data_AF-A0A7D8UZN6-F1
#
_entry.id   AF-A0A7D8UZN6-F1
#
_cell.length_a   1.000
_cell.length_b   1.000
_cell.length_c   1.000
_cell.angle_alpha   90.00
_cell.angle_beta   90.00
_cell.angle_gamma   90.00
#
_symmetry.space_group_name_H-M   'P 1'
#
loop_
_entity.id
_entity.type
_entity.pdbx_description
1 polymer ?
#
loop_
_entity_poly.entity_id
_entity_poly.type
_entity_poly.pdbx_seq_one_letter_code
_entity_poly.pdbx_strand_id
1 'polypeptide(L)'
;MHTLFATFGFVNTWGIFQQYYESSLFPDKSQSQIAWIGSLQYLLIYLPAVYVGRLVDLSKFYWPFWIGFTLYAVSIFLTAQVKEYWQAMLSHGVLFGLCAGFIFCPGIAVVQHWFYERRALALGAVACASSLGGTVFPIMVSRLLEQVGFQWTMRICAFVLLYCGIVASLCLRTRLPPKAAPGGIFNPAAFKSAPYSFFTAGCFFIMAGLYTPLSYFDVMGRQEGLGTYSTYVIAIANAFSLLGRAGPALIADRVGSVNILIPGLLGSAVTTFAWPYCTTKASLTVIAALNGVFQGCFVSLVAPGIAALGSVEDLGRRFGMVNTIMSFGSLLGAPVAGAILAKYDFHAVSYYSGAMILAGFFCFVASRQIHLKGKFWGKM
;
A
#
# COMPACT_ATOMS: atom_id res chain seq x y z
N MET A 1 -6.09 -12.75 2.85
CA MET A 1 -6.84 -12.25 1.68
C MET A 1 -7.89 -11.23 2.10
N HIS A 2 -8.93 -11.61 2.86
CA HIS A 2 -9.99 -10.68 3.31
C HIS A 2 -9.47 -9.41 4.01
N THR A 3 -8.44 -9.51 4.86
CA THR A 3 -7.79 -8.34 5.50
C THR A 3 -7.25 -7.34 4.49
N LEU A 4 -6.57 -7.79 3.43
CA LEU A 4 -5.99 -6.91 2.40
C LEU A 4 -7.05 -6.36 1.45
N PHE A 5 -8.06 -7.17 1.13
CA PHE A 5 -9.21 -6.72 0.36
C PHE A 5 -9.92 -5.56 1.09
N ALA A 6 -10.19 -5.73 2.39
CA ALA A 6 -10.91 -4.76 3.19
C ALA A 6 -10.10 -3.50 3.53
N THR A 7 -8.78 -3.59 3.68
CA THR A 7 -7.93 -2.44 4.05
C THR A 7 -7.46 -1.68 2.81
N PHE A 8 -6.39 -2.12 2.16
CA PHE A 8 -5.85 -1.48 0.96
C PHE A 8 -6.87 -1.35 -0.17
N GLY A 9 -7.75 -2.33 -0.33
CA GLY A 9 -8.80 -2.24 -1.35
C GLY A 9 -9.74 -1.07 -1.14
N PHE A 10 -10.14 -0.78 0.11
CA PHE A 10 -10.99 0.36 0.43
C PHE A 10 -10.21 1.68 0.35
N VAL A 11 -8.97 1.74 0.88
CA VAL A 11 -8.10 2.93 0.81
C VAL A 11 -7.91 3.41 -0.63
N ASN A 12 -7.76 2.47 -1.59
CA ASN A 12 -7.62 2.81 -3.01
C ASN A 12 -8.88 3.47 -3.63
N THR A 13 -10.00 3.53 -2.90
CA THR A 13 -11.21 4.26 -3.30
C THR A 13 -11.14 5.75 -2.95
N TRP A 14 -10.05 6.20 -2.31
CA TRP A 14 -9.86 7.58 -1.88
C TRP A 14 -10.14 8.62 -2.99
N GLY A 15 -9.72 8.36 -4.24
CA GLY A 15 -9.95 9.29 -5.36
C GLY A 15 -11.42 9.64 -5.58
N ILE A 16 -12.34 8.68 -5.41
CA ILE A 16 -13.79 8.92 -5.55
C ILE A 16 -14.32 9.72 -4.36
N PHE A 17 -13.87 9.39 -3.14
CA PHE A 17 -14.27 10.14 -1.95
C PHE A 17 -13.75 11.58 -1.98
N GLN A 18 -12.53 11.79 -2.44
CA GLN A 18 -11.95 13.11 -2.62
C GLN A 18 -12.80 13.96 -3.57
N GLN A 19 -13.15 13.42 -4.73
CA GLN A 19 -14.01 14.12 -5.68
C GLN A 19 -15.39 14.45 -5.06
N TYR A 20 -16.01 13.51 -4.35
CA TYR A 20 -17.31 13.73 -3.70
C TYR A 20 -17.24 14.78 -2.58
N TYR A 21 -16.14 14.79 -1.81
CA TYR A 21 -15.91 15.78 -0.77
C TYR A 21 -15.70 17.18 -1.35
N GLU A 22 -14.96 17.30 -2.45
CA GLU A 22 -14.75 18.57 -3.17
C GLU A 22 -16.06 19.08 -3.78
N SER A 23 -16.88 18.20 -4.36
CA SER A 23 -18.09 18.63 -5.08
C SER A 23 -19.31 18.87 -4.20
N SER A 24 -19.44 18.15 -3.08
CA SER A 24 -20.74 18.04 -2.38
C SER A 24 -20.67 18.26 -0.87
N LEU A 25 -19.66 17.74 -0.17
CA LEU A 25 -19.60 17.85 1.30
C LEU A 25 -18.87 19.11 1.80
N PHE A 26 -17.73 19.44 1.19
CA PHE A 26 -16.83 20.51 1.63
C PHE A 26 -16.42 21.42 0.46
N PRO A 27 -17.38 22.01 -0.28
CA PRO A 27 -17.08 22.84 -1.45
C PRO A 27 -16.27 24.11 -1.10
N ASP A 28 -16.24 24.50 0.17
CA ASP A 28 -15.51 25.64 0.71
C ASP A 28 -14.04 25.32 1.08
N LYS A 29 -13.62 24.05 1.00
CA LYS A 29 -12.26 23.60 1.35
C LYS A 29 -11.41 23.40 0.10
N SER A 30 -10.13 23.70 0.21
CA SER A 30 -9.18 23.46 -0.88
C SER A 30 -8.94 21.96 -1.11
N GLN A 31 -8.65 21.59 -2.36
CA GLN A 31 -8.25 20.23 -2.73
C GLN A 31 -7.10 19.69 -1.87
N SER A 32 -6.12 20.54 -1.53
CA SER A 32 -5.01 20.15 -0.66
C SER A 32 -5.46 19.83 0.77
N GLN A 33 -6.42 20.57 1.34
CA GLN A 33 -6.98 20.26 2.66
C GLN A 33 -7.69 18.91 2.64
N ILE A 34 -8.52 18.64 1.64
CA ILE A 34 -9.25 17.37 1.54
C ILE A 34 -8.28 16.19 1.37
N ALA A 35 -7.23 16.35 0.55
CA ALA A 35 -6.21 15.31 0.31
C ALA A 35 -5.43 14.88 1.58
N TRP A 36 -5.40 15.69 2.64
CA TRP A 36 -4.80 15.29 3.92
C TRP A 36 -5.51 14.11 4.57
N ILE A 37 -6.83 13.98 4.38
CA ILE A 37 -7.60 12.86 4.93
C ILE A 37 -7.07 11.54 4.37
N GLY A 38 -6.97 11.41 3.04
CA GLY A 38 -6.41 10.22 2.38
C GLY A 38 -4.94 9.98 2.72
N SER A 39 -4.13 11.04 2.79
CA SER A 39 -2.70 10.93 3.15
C SER A 39 -2.51 10.36 4.56
N LEU A 40 -3.37 10.74 5.52
CA LEU A 40 -3.35 10.17 6.86
C LEU A 40 -3.77 8.69 6.88
N GLN A 41 -4.70 8.26 6.01
CA GLN A 41 -5.04 6.84 5.89
C GLN A 41 -3.80 6.01 5.50
N TYR A 42 -3.05 6.46 4.50
CA TYR A 42 -1.82 5.78 4.06
C TYR A 42 -0.69 5.83 5.10
N LEU A 43 -0.56 6.91 5.86
CA LEU A 43 0.40 6.95 6.96
C LEU A 43 0.02 5.93 8.05
N LEU A 44 -1.24 5.95 8.48
CA LEU A 44 -1.71 5.24 9.66
C LEU A 44 -2.01 3.76 9.41
N ILE A 45 -2.13 3.31 8.15
CA ILE A 45 -2.16 1.88 7.82
C ILE A 45 -0.79 1.21 8.06
N TYR A 46 0.31 1.95 7.90
CA TYR A 46 1.67 1.40 8.05
C TYR A 46 2.31 1.75 9.40
N LEU A 47 2.01 2.91 9.98
CA LEU A 47 2.64 3.39 11.22
C LEU A 47 2.51 2.40 12.41
N PRO A 48 1.34 1.78 12.69
CA PRO A 48 1.18 0.83 13.78
C PRO A 48 1.94 -0.49 13.60
N ALA A 49 2.50 -0.75 12.42
CA ALA A 49 3.11 -2.03 12.09
C ALA A 49 4.27 -2.40 13.02
N VAL A 50 5.08 -1.44 13.52
CA VAL A 50 6.13 -1.70 14.52
C VAL A 50 5.58 -2.32 15.81
N TYR A 51 4.41 -1.86 16.27
CA TYR A 51 3.77 -2.38 17.47
C TYR A 51 3.07 -3.71 17.19
N VAL A 52 2.29 -3.75 16.11
CA VAL A 52 1.47 -4.92 15.76
C VAL A 52 2.33 -6.10 15.32
N GLY A 53 3.41 -5.85 14.58
CA GLY A 53 4.38 -6.85 14.17
C GLY A 53 4.96 -7.61 15.36
N ARG A 54 5.33 -6.89 16.43
CA ARG A 54 5.76 -7.52 17.68
C ARG A 54 4.65 -8.35 18.34
N LEU A 55 3.43 -7.84 18.37
CA LEU A 55 2.31 -8.59 18.94
C LEU A 55 2.05 -9.90 18.18
N VAL A 56 2.28 -9.92 16.87
CA VAL A 56 2.19 -11.13 16.06
C VAL A 56 3.29 -12.14 16.42
N ASP A 57 4.54 -11.69 16.59
CA ASP A 57 5.64 -12.55 17.04
C ASP A 57 5.37 -13.18 18.43
N LEU A 58 4.66 -12.45 19.29
CA LEU A 58 4.26 -12.91 20.62
C LEU A 58 2.95 -13.74 20.62
N SER A 59 2.31 -13.92 19.47
CA SER A 59 0.96 -14.51 19.35
C SER A 59 -0.12 -13.79 20.19
N LYS A 60 0.07 -12.50 20.48
CA LYS A 60 -0.81 -11.65 21.30
C LYS A 60 -1.61 -10.62 20.47
N PHE A 61 -1.64 -10.76 19.15
CA PHE A 61 -2.27 -9.81 18.25
C PHE A 61 -3.81 -9.94 18.14
N TYR A 62 -4.41 -11.04 18.60
CA TYR A 62 -5.85 -11.30 18.43
C TYR A 62 -6.72 -10.18 19.01
N TRP A 63 -6.50 -9.79 20.27
CA TRP A 63 -7.27 -8.72 20.91
C TRP A 63 -7.17 -7.37 20.17
N PRO A 64 -5.95 -6.85 19.88
CA PRO A 64 -5.79 -5.67 19.03
C PRO A 64 -6.44 -5.80 17.65
N PHE A 65 -6.42 -7.00 17.04
CA PHE A 65 -7.05 -7.26 15.76
C PHE A 65 -8.58 -7.14 15.84
N TRP A 66 -9.22 -7.76 16.84
CA TRP A 66 -10.68 -7.68 17.04
C TRP A 66 -11.14 -6.26 17.38
N ILE A 67 -10.40 -5.55 18.25
CA ILE A 67 -10.68 -4.15 18.59
C ILE A 67 -10.53 -3.28 17.35
N GLY A 68 -9.41 -3.42 16.62
CA GLY A 68 -9.14 -2.69 15.40
C GLY A 68 -10.23 -2.91 14.36
N PHE A 69 -10.69 -4.15 14.18
CA PHE A 69 -11.76 -4.48 13.26
C PHE A 69 -13.14 -3.91 13.66
N THR A 70 -13.53 -3.98 14.93
CA THR A 70 -14.79 -3.37 15.39
C THR A 70 -14.75 -1.85 15.22
N LEU A 71 -13.64 -1.21 15.63
CA LEU A 71 -13.45 0.23 15.46
C LEU A 71 -13.35 0.64 13.99
N TYR A 72 -12.84 -0.23 13.12
CA TYR A 72 -12.80 -0.03 11.68
C TYR A 72 -14.22 0.15 11.12
N ALA A 73 -15.15 -0.76 11.46
CA ALA A 73 -16.53 -0.63 11.03
C ALA A 73 -17.21 0.61 11.62
N VAL A 74 -16.99 0.89 12.91
CA VAL A 74 -17.51 2.10 13.57
C VAL A 74 -16.99 3.37 12.87
N SER A 75 -15.73 3.40 12.45
CA SER A 75 -15.15 4.55 11.74
C SER A 75 -15.89 4.87 10.45
N ILE A 76 -16.31 3.85 9.70
CA ILE A 76 -17.07 4.03 8.46
C ILE A 76 -18.51 4.43 8.75
N PHE A 77 -19.15 3.86 9.77
CA PHE A 77 -20.49 4.29 10.21
C PHE A 77 -20.51 5.74 10.69
N LEU A 78 -19.48 6.18 11.43
CA LEU A 78 -19.32 7.58 11.81
C LEU A 78 -19.08 8.46 10.59
N THR A 79 -18.27 8.00 9.64
CA THR A 79 -18.03 8.72 8.38
C THR A 79 -19.33 8.92 7.59
N ALA A 80 -20.26 7.97 7.65
CA ALA A 80 -21.57 8.09 7.03
C ALA A 80 -22.42 9.24 7.61
N GLN A 81 -22.07 9.81 8.77
CA GLN A 81 -22.80 10.88 9.46
C GLN A 81 -22.04 12.21 9.45
N VAL A 82 -20.92 12.29 8.74
CA VAL A 82 -20.09 13.49 8.68
C VAL A 82 -20.83 14.64 7.98
N LYS A 83 -20.75 15.82 8.60
CA LYS A 83 -21.18 17.10 8.02
C LYS A 83 -20.02 18.11 7.94
N GLU A 84 -19.05 17.98 8.82
CA GLU A 84 -17.92 18.90 8.95
C GLU A 84 -16.59 18.25 8.57
N TYR A 85 -15.67 19.03 8.01
CA TYR A 85 -14.35 18.54 7.57
C TYR A 85 -13.56 17.85 8.69
N TRP A 86 -13.59 18.42 9.90
CA TRP A 86 -12.86 17.84 11.04
C TRP A 86 -13.40 16.45 11.43
N GLN A 87 -14.70 16.19 11.22
CA GLN A 87 -15.30 14.89 11.49
C GLN A 87 -14.80 13.86 10.48
N ALA A 88 -14.74 14.20 9.18
CA ALA A 88 -14.15 13.33 8.16
C ALA A 88 -12.67 13.05 8.46
N MET A 89 -11.92 14.06 8.89
CA MET A 89 -10.51 13.91 9.26
C MET A 89 -10.33 12.88 10.37
N LEU A 90 -11.14 12.95 11.42
CA LEU A 90 -11.04 12.02 12.56
C LEU A 90 -11.59 10.63 12.23
N SER A 91 -12.75 10.52 11.59
CA SER A 91 -13.39 9.21 11.35
C SER A 91 -12.78 8.48 10.16
N HIS A 92 -12.66 9.16 9.01
CA HIS A 92 -12.25 8.56 7.75
C HIS A 92 -10.73 8.63 7.53
N GLY A 93 -10.06 9.64 8.08
CA GLY A 93 -8.60 9.73 8.04
C GLY A 93 -7.95 8.92 9.17
N VAL A 94 -8.06 9.44 10.39
CA VAL A 94 -7.29 8.97 11.55
C VAL A 94 -7.77 7.61 12.06
N LEU A 95 -9.03 7.51 12.47
CA LEU A 95 -9.58 6.30 13.10
C LEU A 95 -9.55 5.11 12.13
N PHE A 96 -10.06 5.33 10.91
CA PHE A 96 -10.02 4.35 9.84
C PHE A 96 -8.59 3.88 9.53
N GLY A 97 -7.64 4.80 9.32
CA GLY A 97 -6.27 4.47 8.98
C GLY A 97 -5.57 3.66 10.08
N LEU A 98 -5.70 4.07 11.33
CA LEU A 98 -5.15 3.34 12.49
C LEU A 98 -5.71 1.92 12.55
N CYS A 99 -7.03 1.78 12.46
CA CYS A 99 -7.70 0.49 12.50
C CYS A 99 -7.26 -0.42 11.35
N ALA A 100 -7.13 0.13 10.14
CA ALA A 100 -6.61 -0.59 8.98
C ALA A 100 -5.20 -1.14 9.25
N GLY A 101 -4.33 -0.39 9.94
CA GLY A 101 -2.98 -0.86 10.30
C GLY A 101 -2.97 -2.03 11.28
N PHE A 102 -3.87 -2.02 12.27
CA PHE A 102 -4.06 -3.14 13.20
C PHE A 102 -4.61 -4.41 12.53
N ILE A 103 -5.27 -4.28 11.37
CA ILE A 103 -5.83 -5.41 10.59
C ILE A 103 -4.85 -5.90 9.52
N PHE A 104 -4.17 -4.98 8.83
CA PHE A 104 -3.25 -5.28 7.73
C PHE A 104 -2.04 -6.08 8.20
N CYS A 105 -1.35 -5.61 9.24
CA CYS A 105 -0.08 -6.17 9.66
C CYS A 105 -0.18 -7.65 10.06
N PRO A 106 -1.17 -8.08 10.88
CA PRO A 106 -1.35 -9.50 11.18
C PRO A 106 -1.71 -10.33 9.96
N GLY A 107 -2.49 -9.77 9.03
CA GLY A 107 -2.89 -10.42 7.80
C GLY A 107 -1.71 -10.83 6.90
N ILE A 108 -0.61 -10.07 6.93
CA ILE A 108 0.64 -10.41 6.24
C ILE A 108 1.53 -11.29 7.10
N ALA A 109 1.84 -10.85 8.33
CA ALA A 109 2.82 -11.51 9.18
C ALA A 109 2.45 -12.97 9.49
N VAL A 110 1.18 -13.26 9.76
CA VAL A 110 0.70 -14.64 10.01
C VAL A 110 0.96 -15.55 8.80
N VAL A 111 0.73 -15.07 7.58
CA VAL A 111 0.96 -15.85 6.35
C VAL A 111 2.44 -16.24 6.23
N GLN A 112 3.35 -15.34 6.61
CA GLN A 112 4.79 -15.62 6.57
C GLN A 112 5.23 -16.71 7.56
N HIS A 113 4.49 -16.89 8.66
CA HIS A 113 4.73 -17.96 9.64
C HIS A 113 4.26 -19.32 9.13
N TRP A 114 3.17 -19.36 8.34
CA TRP A 114 2.65 -20.62 7.79
C TRP A 114 3.47 -21.14 6.61
N PHE A 115 3.87 -20.24 5.71
CA PHE A 115 4.56 -20.63 4.48
C PHE A 115 6.05 -20.29 4.54
N TYR A 116 6.89 -21.32 4.43
CA TYR A 116 8.35 -21.19 4.32
C TYR A 116 8.81 -21.37 2.87
N GLU A 117 8.54 -22.53 2.25
CA GLU A 117 9.00 -22.85 0.89
C GLU A 117 8.27 -22.08 -0.23
N ARG A 118 6.95 -21.86 -0.07
CA ARG A 118 6.10 -21.17 -1.05
C ARG A 118 5.64 -19.80 -0.54
N ARG A 119 6.54 -19.11 0.17
CA ARG A 119 6.22 -17.89 0.92
C ARG A 119 5.86 -16.75 -0.01
N ALA A 120 6.62 -16.55 -1.08
CA ALA A 120 6.35 -15.49 -2.05
C ALA A 120 5.03 -15.72 -2.77
N LEU A 121 4.74 -16.96 -3.18
CA LEU A 121 3.45 -17.30 -3.78
C LEU A 121 2.26 -17.01 -2.85
N ALA A 122 2.34 -17.43 -1.58
CA ALA A 122 1.27 -17.19 -0.61
C ALA A 122 1.05 -15.69 -0.35
N LEU A 123 2.13 -14.92 -0.21
CA LEU A 123 2.06 -13.48 -0.01
C LEU A 123 1.60 -12.74 -1.27
N GLY A 124 2.01 -13.18 -2.45
CA GLY A 124 1.52 -12.68 -3.73
C GLY A 124 0.02 -12.89 -3.89
N ALA A 125 -0.49 -14.09 -3.58
CA ALA A 125 -1.93 -14.37 -3.61
C ALA A 125 -2.72 -13.49 -2.62
N VAL A 126 -2.16 -13.23 -1.44
CA VAL A 126 -2.75 -12.32 -0.46
C VAL A 126 -2.71 -10.86 -0.95
N ALA A 127 -1.61 -10.43 -1.60
CA ALA A 127 -1.47 -9.12 -2.21
C ALA A 127 -2.44 -8.91 -3.39
N CYS A 128 -2.74 -9.94 -4.18
CA CYS A 128 -3.75 -9.88 -5.23
C CYS A 128 -5.14 -9.45 -4.70
N ALA A 129 -5.47 -9.81 -3.46
CA ALA A 129 -6.74 -9.44 -2.85
C ALA A 129 -6.91 -7.92 -2.67
N SER A 130 -5.83 -7.15 -2.46
CA SER A 130 -5.95 -5.68 -2.40
C SER A 130 -6.10 -5.02 -3.76
N SER A 131 -5.58 -5.61 -4.84
CA SER A 131 -5.90 -5.15 -6.21
C SER A 131 -7.37 -5.42 -6.55
N LEU A 132 -7.87 -6.60 -6.18
CA LEU A 132 -9.28 -6.93 -6.37
C LEU A 132 -10.18 -5.97 -5.60
N GLY A 133 -9.89 -5.72 -4.31
CA GLY A 133 -10.61 -4.72 -3.52
C GLY A 133 -10.51 -3.31 -4.11
N GLY A 134 -9.32 -2.90 -4.56
CA GLY A 134 -9.09 -1.61 -5.22
C GLY A 134 -9.74 -1.47 -6.59
N THR A 135 -10.35 -2.54 -7.12
CA THR A 135 -11.18 -2.51 -8.33
C THR A 135 -12.67 -2.54 -7.95
N VAL A 136 -13.06 -3.41 -7.02
CA VAL A 136 -14.46 -3.58 -6.60
C VAL A 136 -14.99 -2.39 -5.82
N PHE A 137 -14.25 -1.88 -4.82
CA PHE A 137 -14.74 -0.78 -3.98
C PHE A 137 -14.96 0.53 -4.75
N PRO A 138 -14.06 0.98 -5.65
CA PRO A 138 -14.31 2.19 -6.41
C PRO A 138 -15.57 2.09 -7.30
N ILE A 139 -15.76 0.96 -7.99
CA ILE A 139 -16.95 0.74 -8.82
C ILE A 139 -18.22 0.73 -7.94
N MET A 140 -18.17 0.00 -6.83
CA MET A 140 -19.30 -0.10 -5.90
C MET A 140 -19.67 1.27 -5.32
N VAL A 141 -18.69 2.03 -4.82
CA VAL A 141 -18.91 3.36 -4.25
C VAL A 141 -19.45 4.32 -5.30
N SER A 142 -18.86 4.37 -6.50
CA SER A 142 -19.34 5.26 -7.58
C SER A 142 -20.81 5.03 -7.90
N ARG A 143 -21.24 3.77 -8.02
CA ARG A 143 -22.63 3.43 -8.36
C ARG A 143 -23.59 3.68 -7.20
N LEU A 144 -23.17 3.36 -5.97
CA LEU A 144 -24.02 3.54 -4.79
C LEU A 144 -24.20 5.02 -4.44
N LEU A 145 -23.19 5.87 -4.67
CA LEU A 145 -23.30 7.31 -4.45
C LEU A 145 -24.44 7.91 -5.28
N GLU A 146 -24.59 7.48 -6.53
CA GLU A 146 -25.67 7.93 -7.43
C GLU A 146 -27.05 7.36 -7.03
N GLN A 147 -27.11 6.10 -6.57
CA GLN A 147 -28.37 5.40 -6.33
C GLN A 147 -28.97 5.63 -4.95
N VAL A 148 -28.15 5.64 -3.91
CA VAL A 148 -28.60 5.66 -2.50
C VAL A 148 -27.99 6.80 -1.67
N GLY A 149 -27.13 7.60 -2.28
CA GLY A 149 -26.44 8.71 -1.64
C GLY A 149 -25.32 8.29 -0.68
N PHE A 150 -24.61 9.28 -0.14
CA PHE A 150 -23.39 9.07 0.64
C PHE A 150 -23.59 8.26 1.92
N GLN A 151 -24.60 8.57 2.71
CA GLN A 151 -24.79 7.93 4.01
C GLN A 151 -25.01 6.42 3.87
N TRP A 152 -25.89 6.00 2.97
CA TRP A 152 -26.14 4.58 2.72
C TRP A 152 -24.99 3.89 1.99
N THR A 153 -24.30 4.59 1.09
CA THR A 153 -23.07 4.06 0.46
C THR A 153 -22.03 3.67 1.51
N MET A 154 -21.76 4.56 2.46
CA MET A 154 -20.80 4.30 3.55
C MET A 154 -21.28 3.16 4.45
N ARG A 155 -22.57 3.08 4.79
CA ARG A 155 -23.13 1.97 5.58
C ARG A 155 -22.99 0.62 4.87
N ILE A 156 -23.30 0.55 3.57
CA ILE A 156 -23.13 -0.67 2.77
C ILE A 156 -21.67 -1.10 2.77
N CYS A 157 -20.74 -0.15 2.57
CA CYS A 157 -19.31 -0.43 2.68
C CYS A 157 -18.94 -0.98 4.06
N ALA A 158 -19.45 -0.39 5.15
CA ALA A 158 -19.20 -0.89 6.50
C ALA A 158 -19.66 -2.34 6.68
N PHE A 159 -20.81 -2.74 6.14
CA PHE A 159 -21.27 -4.12 6.19
C PHE A 159 -20.38 -5.09 5.39
N VAL A 160 -19.91 -4.70 4.21
CA VAL A 160 -18.97 -5.51 3.41
C VAL A 160 -17.63 -5.67 4.14
N LEU A 161 -17.13 -4.59 4.74
CA LEU A 161 -15.90 -4.61 5.53
C LEU A 161 -16.08 -5.47 6.78
N LEU A 162 -17.24 -5.40 7.44
CA LEU A 162 -17.60 -6.26 8.57
C LEU A 162 -17.57 -7.74 8.18
N TYR A 163 -18.24 -8.10 7.09
CA TYR A 163 -18.20 -9.47 6.58
C TYR A 163 -16.75 -9.95 6.37
N CYS A 164 -15.93 -9.14 5.70
CA CYS A 164 -14.53 -9.48 5.44
C CYS A 164 -13.73 -9.70 6.73
N GLY A 165 -13.92 -8.89 7.75
CA GLY A 165 -13.18 -9.06 9.00
C GLY A 165 -13.68 -10.20 9.88
N ILE A 166 -14.98 -10.54 9.85
CA ILE A 166 -15.50 -11.76 10.50
C ILE A 166 -14.87 -12.99 9.85
N VAL A 167 -14.82 -13.06 8.52
CA VAL A 167 -14.17 -14.19 7.85
C VAL A 167 -12.67 -14.20 8.15
N ALA A 168 -12.00 -13.05 8.15
CA ALA A 168 -10.59 -12.96 8.49
C ALA A 168 -10.28 -13.44 9.91
N SER A 169 -11.11 -13.08 10.88
CA SER A 169 -10.89 -13.39 12.29
C SER A 169 -11.08 -14.88 12.60
N LEU A 170 -11.98 -15.56 11.88
CA LEU A 170 -12.17 -17.01 11.95
C LEU A 170 -10.98 -17.77 11.33
N CYS A 171 -10.35 -17.21 10.29
CA CYS A 171 -9.25 -17.84 9.57
C CYS A 171 -7.86 -17.56 10.16
N LEU A 172 -7.64 -16.41 10.80
CA LEU A 172 -6.32 -16.03 11.32
C LEU A 172 -5.96 -16.90 12.52
N ARG A 173 -4.89 -17.68 12.37
CA ARG A 173 -4.31 -18.49 13.45
C ARG A 173 -2.80 -18.44 13.38
N THR A 174 -2.11 -18.31 14.50
CA THR A 174 -0.65 -18.39 14.60
C THR A 174 -0.17 -19.83 14.55
N ARG A 175 0.83 -20.10 13.71
CA ARG A 175 1.50 -21.41 13.64
C ARG A 175 2.55 -21.60 14.73
N LEU A 176 3.29 -20.54 15.05
CA LEU A 176 4.42 -20.62 15.98
C LEU A 176 3.94 -20.60 17.43
N PRO A 177 4.49 -21.48 18.30
CA PRO A 177 4.15 -21.45 19.71
C PRO A 177 4.59 -20.12 20.33
N PRO A 178 3.85 -19.56 21.30
CA PRO A 178 4.24 -18.34 21.98
C PRO A 178 5.57 -18.58 22.71
N LYS A 179 6.69 -18.15 22.13
CA LYS A 179 7.95 -18.10 22.85
C LYS A 179 8.12 -16.70 23.40
N ALA A 180 8.59 -16.61 24.63
CA ALA A 180 9.09 -15.36 25.20
C ALA A 180 10.37 -14.96 24.44
N ALA A 181 10.21 -14.39 23.24
CA ALA A 181 11.32 -13.80 22.52
C ALA A 181 11.80 -12.61 23.37
N PRO A 182 13.08 -12.55 23.79
CA PRO A 182 13.57 -11.41 24.56
C PRO A 182 13.47 -10.09 23.77
N GLY A 183 13.42 -8.97 24.50
CA GLY A 183 13.42 -7.61 23.94
C GLY A 183 12.05 -6.92 23.83
N GLY A 184 12.09 -5.61 23.57
CA GLY A 184 10.93 -4.73 23.48
C GLY A 184 10.19 -4.76 22.14
N ILE A 185 9.42 -3.71 21.88
CA ILE A 185 8.68 -3.49 20.63
C ILE A 185 9.63 -3.23 19.46
N PHE A 186 10.69 -2.47 19.73
CA PHE A 186 11.67 -2.04 18.73
C PHE A 186 13.00 -2.80 18.90
N ASN A 187 13.63 -3.17 17.78
CA ASN A 187 14.93 -3.83 17.75
C ASN A 187 15.94 -3.00 16.93
N PRO A 188 16.58 -1.98 17.53
CA PRO A 188 17.54 -1.14 16.81
C PRO A 188 18.74 -1.92 16.27
N ALA A 189 19.09 -3.06 16.90
CA ALA A 189 20.21 -3.88 16.46
C ALA A 189 20.00 -4.46 15.06
N ALA A 190 18.75 -4.59 14.59
CA ALA A 190 18.47 -4.99 13.21
C ALA A 190 19.12 -4.04 12.18
N PHE A 191 19.20 -2.74 12.49
CA PHE A 191 19.83 -1.72 11.62
C PHE A 191 21.36 -1.75 11.62
N LYS A 192 21.99 -2.58 12.48
CA LYS A 192 23.43 -2.84 12.36
C LYS A 192 23.74 -3.75 11.17
N SER A 193 22.75 -4.50 10.68
CA SER A 193 22.87 -5.28 9.45
C SER A 193 22.73 -4.35 8.24
N ALA A 194 23.83 -4.10 7.53
CA ALA A 194 23.84 -3.26 6.34
C ALA A 194 22.79 -3.69 5.29
N PRO A 195 22.59 -4.99 4.97
CA PRO A 195 21.50 -5.43 4.09
C PRO A 195 20.11 -4.96 4.55
N TYR A 196 19.81 -5.06 5.84
CA TYR A 196 18.52 -4.64 6.38
C TYR A 196 18.33 -3.13 6.35
N SER A 197 19.38 -2.36 6.67
CA SER A 197 19.34 -0.90 6.63
C SER A 197 19.15 -0.37 5.22
N PHE A 198 19.90 -0.89 4.23
CA PHE A 198 19.69 -0.53 2.83
C PHE A 198 18.31 -0.95 2.32
N PHE A 199 17.82 -2.14 2.68
CA PHE A 199 16.46 -2.56 2.31
C PHE A 199 15.41 -1.58 2.86
N THR A 200 15.54 -1.21 4.13
CA THR A 200 14.59 -0.31 4.80
C THR A 200 14.62 1.09 4.20
N ALA A 201 15.82 1.65 3.95
CA ALA A 201 15.97 2.92 3.25
C ALA A 201 15.38 2.85 1.83
N GLY A 202 15.58 1.73 1.14
CA GLY A 202 14.98 1.49 -0.17
C GLY A 202 13.46 1.55 -0.15
N CYS A 203 12.81 0.88 0.81
CA CYS A 203 11.36 0.93 0.98
C CYS A 203 10.85 2.37 1.25
N PHE A 204 11.58 3.16 2.03
CA PHE A 204 11.24 4.57 2.28
C PHE A 204 11.25 5.38 0.98
N PHE A 205 12.36 5.35 0.23
CA PHE A 205 12.48 6.10 -1.02
C PHE A 205 11.46 5.64 -2.06
N ILE A 206 11.24 4.33 -2.20
CA ILE A 206 10.22 3.83 -3.13
C ILE A 206 8.86 4.37 -2.77
N MET A 207 8.41 4.28 -1.51
CA MET A 207 7.09 4.79 -1.16
C MET A 207 6.93 6.31 -1.31
N ALA A 208 8.02 7.08 -1.25
CA ALA A 208 7.98 8.52 -1.52
C ALA A 208 7.68 8.87 -2.99
N GLY A 209 7.88 7.93 -3.94
CA GLY A 209 7.59 8.14 -5.37
C GLY A 209 6.58 7.18 -5.98
N LEU A 210 6.38 5.99 -5.42
CA LEU A 210 5.72 4.87 -6.10
C LEU A 210 4.26 5.14 -6.49
N TYR A 211 3.51 5.85 -5.64
CA TYR A 211 2.08 6.11 -5.86
C TYR A 211 1.80 7.42 -6.64
N THR A 212 2.83 8.24 -6.87
CA THR A 212 2.71 9.52 -7.59
C THR A 212 2.08 9.35 -8.98
N PRO A 213 2.48 8.39 -9.85
CA PRO A 213 1.81 8.19 -11.14
C PRO A 213 0.32 7.92 -11.02
N LEU A 214 -0.07 7.02 -10.12
CA LEU A 214 -1.48 6.67 -9.89
C LEU A 214 -2.31 7.87 -9.46
N SER A 215 -1.76 8.75 -8.61
CA SER A 215 -2.44 9.94 -8.13
C SER A 215 -2.64 11.00 -9.23
N TYR A 216 -1.74 11.08 -10.21
CA TYR A 216 -1.77 12.13 -11.23
C TYR A 216 -2.24 11.67 -12.62
N PHE A 217 -2.40 10.36 -12.88
CA PHE A 217 -2.95 9.87 -14.15
C PHE A 217 -4.32 10.48 -14.48
N ASP A 218 -5.20 10.57 -13.48
CA ASP A 218 -6.52 11.16 -13.67
C ASP A 218 -6.43 12.67 -13.96
N VAL A 219 -5.64 13.39 -13.16
CA VAL A 219 -5.44 14.85 -13.29
C VAL A 219 -4.87 15.20 -14.67
N MET A 220 -3.84 14.49 -15.10
CA MET A 220 -3.22 14.67 -16.41
C MET A 220 -4.19 14.33 -17.54
N GLY A 221 -4.88 13.20 -17.45
CA GLY A 221 -5.86 12.79 -18.48
C GLY A 221 -6.99 13.82 -18.65
N ARG A 222 -7.41 14.48 -17.57
CA ARG A 222 -8.38 15.58 -17.66
C ARG A 222 -7.80 16.82 -18.33
N GLN A 223 -6.56 17.19 -18.03
CA GLN A 223 -5.87 18.33 -18.67
C GLN A 223 -5.68 18.12 -20.18
N GLU A 224 -5.40 16.90 -20.61
CA GLU A 224 -5.28 16.52 -22.02
C GLU A 224 -6.66 16.32 -22.72
N GLY A 225 -7.76 16.68 -22.07
CA GLY A 225 -9.09 16.61 -22.67
C GLY A 225 -9.67 15.20 -22.84
N LEU A 226 -9.17 14.21 -22.09
CA LEU A 226 -9.64 12.81 -22.19
C LEU A 226 -10.99 12.56 -21.48
N GLY A 227 -11.52 13.57 -20.78
CA GLY A 227 -12.80 13.50 -20.08
C GLY A 227 -12.82 12.39 -19.03
N THR A 228 -13.96 11.71 -18.87
CA THR A 228 -14.17 10.64 -17.88
C THR A 228 -13.32 9.39 -18.11
N TYR A 229 -12.60 9.29 -19.23
CA TYR A 229 -11.69 8.17 -19.51
C TYR A 229 -10.54 8.09 -18.48
N SER A 230 -10.13 9.23 -17.94
CA SER A 230 -9.02 9.36 -16.99
C SER A 230 -9.23 8.55 -15.70
N THR A 231 -10.47 8.44 -15.22
CA THR A 231 -10.83 7.61 -14.06
C THR A 231 -10.66 6.11 -14.34
N TYR A 232 -10.87 5.66 -15.59
CA TYR A 232 -10.66 4.27 -15.99
C TYR A 232 -9.18 3.90 -16.07
N VAL A 233 -8.28 4.86 -16.30
CA VAL A 233 -6.83 4.62 -16.36
C VAL A 233 -6.31 4.08 -15.02
N ILE A 234 -6.81 4.59 -13.89
CA ILE A 234 -6.47 4.09 -12.55
C ILE A 234 -6.97 2.65 -12.36
N ALA A 235 -8.20 2.36 -12.81
CA ALA A 235 -8.76 1.01 -12.74
C ALA A 235 -7.94 0.02 -13.58
N ILE A 236 -7.48 0.44 -14.77
CA ILE A 236 -6.60 -0.34 -15.64
C ILE A 236 -5.25 -0.60 -14.95
N ALA A 237 -4.61 0.42 -14.37
CA ALA A 237 -3.37 0.25 -13.61
C ALA A 237 -3.53 -0.75 -12.46
N ASN A 238 -4.61 -0.67 -11.69
CA ASN A 238 -4.90 -1.61 -10.61
C ASN A 238 -5.18 -3.04 -11.10
N ALA A 239 -5.89 -3.20 -12.22
CA ALA A 239 -6.14 -4.49 -12.84
C ALA A 239 -4.84 -5.15 -13.33
N PHE A 240 -3.96 -4.40 -13.99
CA PHE A 240 -2.65 -4.90 -14.42
C PHE A 240 -1.67 -5.11 -13.25
N SER A 241 -1.85 -4.38 -12.14
CA SER A 241 -1.12 -4.67 -10.90
C SER A 241 -1.38 -6.08 -10.38
N LEU A 242 -2.54 -6.68 -10.68
CA LEU A 242 -2.79 -8.09 -10.37
C LEU A 242 -1.77 -9.02 -11.05
N LEU A 243 -1.45 -8.77 -12.32
CA LEU A 243 -0.44 -9.53 -13.07
C LEU A 243 0.96 -9.31 -12.47
N GLY A 244 1.26 -8.05 -12.13
CA GLY A 244 2.48 -7.65 -11.42
C GLY A 244 2.65 -8.25 -10.04
N ARG A 245 1.56 -8.69 -9.40
CA ARG A 245 1.61 -9.34 -8.08
C ARG A 245 1.67 -10.86 -8.20
N ALA A 246 0.91 -11.44 -9.11
CA ALA A 246 0.83 -12.88 -9.28
C ALA A 246 2.06 -13.47 -9.99
N GLY A 247 2.44 -12.88 -11.13
CA GLY A 247 3.54 -13.38 -11.97
C GLY A 247 4.88 -13.43 -11.24
N PRO A 248 5.37 -12.30 -10.71
CA PRO A 248 6.60 -12.24 -9.92
C PRO A 248 6.60 -13.16 -8.69
N ALA A 249 5.47 -13.27 -7.98
CA ALA A 249 5.35 -14.13 -6.81
C ALA A 249 5.50 -15.63 -7.14
N LEU A 250 5.01 -16.09 -8.30
CA LEU A 250 5.17 -17.48 -8.76
C LEU A 250 6.64 -17.87 -8.99
N ILE A 251 7.46 -16.91 -9.38
CA ILE A 251 8.86 -17.11 -9.76
C ILE A 251 9.79 -16.84 -8.57
N ALA A 252 9.38 -15.96 -7.65
CA ALA A 252 10.20 -15.46 -6.54
C ALA A 252 10.68 -16.55 -5.58
N ASP A 253 9.88 -17.58 -5.31
CA ASP A 253 10.31 -18.69 -4.46
C ASP A 253 11.49 -19.49 -5.08
N ARG A 254 11.62 -19.49 -6.41
CA ARG A 254 12.71 -20.16 -7.13
C ARG A 254 13.93 -19.28 -7.32
N VAL A 255 13.74 -18.00 -7.64
CA VAL A 255 14.84 -17.10 -8.05
C VAL A 255 15.32 -16.22 -6.90
N GLY A 256 14.50 -15.99 -5.88
CA GLY A 256 14.69 -14.96 -4.86
C GLY A 256 13.76 -13.77 -5.09
N SER A 257 13.12 -13.30 -4.03
CA SER A 257 12.19 -12.18 -4.06
C SER A 257 12.84 -10.86 -4.49
N VAL A 258 14.04 -10.55 -3.98
CA VAL A 258 14.75 -9.32 -4.28
C VAL A 258 15.31 -9.35 -5.71
N ASN A 259 15.66 -10.53 -6.21
CA ASN A 259 16.15 -10.71 -7.59
C ASN A 259 15.10 -10.36 -8.64
N ILE A 260 13.82 -10.60 -8.35
CA ILE A 260 12.71 -10.23 -9.24
C ILE A 260 12.25 -8.79 -8.98
N LEU A 261 12.38 -8.34 -7.73
CA LEU A 261 11.99 -6.99 -7.36
C LEU A 261 12.83 -5.92 -8.07
N ILE A 262 14.15 -6.10 -8.14
CA ILE A 262 15.08 -5.13 -8.76
C ILE A 262 14.70 -4.76 -10.21
N PRO A 263 14.52 -5.69 -11.17
CA PRO A 263 14.09 -5.34 -12.52
C PRO A 263 12.67 -4.76 -12.54
N GLY A 264 11.78 -5.19 -11.63
CA GLY A 264 10.47 -4.57 -11.45
C GLY A 264 10.54 -3.09 -11.06
N LEU A 265 11.44 -2.74 -10.13
CA LEU A 265 11.66 -1.35 -9.71
C LEU A 265 12.25 -0.50 -10.84
N LEU A 266 13.15 -1.06 -11.65
CA LEU A 266 13.67 -0.37 -12.82
C LEU A 266 12.56 -0.08 -13.84
N GLY A 267 11.69 -1.06 -14.12
CA GLY A 267 10.52 -0.85 -14.98
C GLY A 267 9.54 0.18 -14.39
N SER A 268 9.35 0.18 -13.08
CA SER A 268 8.52 1.19 -12.40
C SER A 268 9.13 2.59 -12.55
N ALA A 269 10.45 2.76 -12.39
CA ALA A 269 11.11 4.04 -12.61
C ALA A 269 10.97 4.51 -14.07
N VAL A 270 11.23 3.63 -15.04
CA VAL A 270 11.12 3.95 -16.47
C VAL A 270 9.69 4.38 -16.83
N THR A 271 8.69 3.63 -16.39
CA THR A 271 7.29 4.01 -16.66
C THR A 271 6.89 5.32 -15.98
N THR A 272 7.41 5.59 -14.79
CA THR A 272 7.22 6.88 -14.10
C THR A 272 7.85 8.04 -14.87
N PHE A 273 9.08 7.89 -15.37
CA PHE A 273 9.74 8.91 -16.21
C PHE A 273 9.04 9.13 -17.55
N ALA A 274 8.45 8.08 -18.12
CA ALA A 274 7.81 8.13 -19.42
C ALA A 274 6.36 8.65 -19.39
N TRP A 275 5.67 8.57 -18.24
CA TRP A 275 4.27 8.97 -18.12
C TRP A 275 3.99 10.38 -18.68
N PRO A 276 4.78 11.42 -18.36
CA PRO A 276 4.46 12.79 -18.76
C PRO A 276 4.34 12.99 -20.27
N TYR A 277 4.98 12.12 -21.05
CA TYR A 277 4.98 12.17 -22.51
C TYR A 277 3.75 11.49 -23.14
N CYS A 278 2.90 10.85 -22.33
CA CYS A 278 1.76 10.05 -22.79
C CYS A 278 0.47 10.88 -22.86
N THR A 279 0.33 11.74 -23.87
CA THR A 279 -0.81 12.68 -24.02
C THR A 279 -2.05 12.07 -24.70
N THR A 280 -1.92 10.95 -25.41
CA THR A 280 -3.05 10.29 -26.08
C THR A 280 -3.73 9.26 -25.17
N LYS A 281 -5.00 8.94 -25.44
CA LYS A 281 -5.73 7.85 -24.76
C LYS A 281 -4.91 6.57 -24.79
N ALA A 282 -4.47 6.12 -25.96
CA ALA A 282 -3.74 4.87 -26.13
C ALA A 282 -2.41 4.86 -25.35
N SER A 283 -1.61 5.93 -25.44
CA SER A 283 -0.35 6.02 -24.70
C SER A 283 -0.56 5.99 -23.18
N LEU A 284 -1.58 6.70 -22.69
CA LEU A 284 -1.87 6.77 -21.27
C LEU A 284 -2.38 5.42 -20.73
N THR A 285 -3.17 4.69 -21.52
CA THR A 285 -3.61 3.33 -21.19
C THR A 285 -2.42 2.38 -21.06
N VAL A 286 -1.52 2.39 -22.04
CA VAL A 286 -0.37 1.47 -22.09
C VAL A 286 0.58 1.78 -20.93
N ILE A 287 0.88 3.06 -20.68
CA ILE A 287 1.81 3.43 -19.60
C ILE A 287 1.23 3.10 -18.22
N ALA A 288 -0.08 3.30 -18.02
CA ALA A 288 -0.76 2.94 -16.78
C ALA A 288 -0.78 1.43 -16.55
N ALA A 289 -1.03 0.63 -17.59
CA ALA A 289 -0.98 -0.82 -17.52
C ALA A 289 0.43 -1.31 -17.15
N LEU A 290 1.47 -0.82 -17.84
CA LEU A 290 2.87 -1.18 -17.54
C LEU A 290 3.29 -0.73 -16.14
N ASN A 291 2.95 0.49 -15.76
CA ASN A 291 3.23 1.01 -14.42
C ASN A 291 2.57 0.14 -13.35
N GLY A 292 1.30 -0.26 -13.55
CA GLY A 292 0.58 -1.18 -12.69
C GLY A 292 1.31 -2.52 -12.51
N VAL A 293 1.76 -3.16 -13.60
CA VAL A 293 2.54 -4.41 -13.54
C VAL A 293 3.80 -4.23 -12.71
N PHE A 294 4.63 -3.23 -13.02
CA PHE A 294 5.92 -3.05 -12.35
C PHE A 294 5.77 -2.64 -10.88
N GLN A 295 4.79 -1.81 -10.57
CA GLN A 295 4.45 -1.45 -9.20
C GLN A 295 3.94 -2.65 -8.40
N GLY A 296 3.15 -3.53 -9.04
CA GLY A 296 2.67 -4.78 -8.44
C GLY A 296 3.80 -5.70 -7.95
N CYS A 297 4.95 -5.68 -8.64
CA CYS A 297 6.14 -6.42 -8.22
C CYS A 297 6.59 -6.00 -6.82
N PHE A 298 6.62 -4.69 -6.53
CA PHE A 298 7.02 -4.17 -5.23
C PHE A 298 6.05 -4.60 -4.13
N VAL A 299 4.75 -4.41 -4.34
CA VAL A 299 3.74 -4.70 -3.32
C VAL A 299 3.74 -6.19 -2.92
N SER A 300 3.99 -7.10 -3.86
CA SER A 300 4.00 -8.55 -3.60
C SER A 300 5.32 -9.08 -3.01
N LEU A 301 6.46 -8.47 -3.34
CA LEU A 301 7.79 -9.02 -3.03
C LEU A 301 8.50 -8.37 -1.83
N VAL A 302 8.04 -7.21 -1.35
CA VAL A 302 8.62 -6.57 -0.14
C VAL A 302 8.54 -7.47 1.08
N ALA A 303 7.37 -8.04 1.38
CA ALA A 303 7.20 -8.89 2.56
C ALA A 303 8.08 -10.16 2.51
N PRO A 304 8.13 -10.93 1.39
CA PRO A 304 9.10 -12.00 1.21
C PRO A 304 10.57 -11.54 1.38
N GLY A 305 10.94 -10.38 0.82
CA GLY A 305 12.31 -9.85 0.91
C GLY A 305 12.75 -9.52 2.33
N ILE A 306 11.86 -8.96 3.14
CA ILE A 306 12.10 -8.74 4.58
C ILE A 306 12.37 -10.08 5.28
N ALA A 307 11.62 -11.12 4.89
CA ALA A 307 11.73 -12.44 5.50
C ALA A 307 13.04 -13.15 5.17
N ALA A 308 13.69 -12.83 4.05
CA ALA A 308 15.01 -13.37 3.69
C ALA A 308 16.17 -12.75 4.49
N LEU A 309 15.95 -11.58 5.09
CA LEU A 309 17.00 -10.78 5.73
C LEU A 309 17.29 -11.14 7.20
N GLY A 310 16.72 -12.22 7.72
CA GLY A 310 16.92 -12.64 9.13
C GLY A 310 15.98 -13.77 9.55
N SER A 311 15.95 -14.08 10.85
CA SER A 311 15.23 -15.25 11.36
C SER A 311 13.71 -15.07 11.37
N VAL A 312 13.00 -16.20 11.43
CA VAL A 312 11.53 -16.24 11.40
C VAL A 312 10.93 -15.78 12.74
N GLU A 313 11.67 -15.86 13.86
CA GLU A 313 11.15 -15.48 15.18
C GLU A 313 11.03 -13.96 15.40
N ASP A 314 11.82 -13.16 14.68
CA ASP A 314 11.80 -11.68 14.75
C ASP A 314 11.14 -11.06 13.50
N LEU A 315 10.40 -11.89 12.74
CA LEU A 315 9.90 -11.52 11.44
C LEU A 315 8.85 -10.41 11.50
N GLY A 316 7.89 -10.51 12.43
CA GLY A 316 6.86 -9.51 12.65
C GLY A 316 7.44 -8.17 13.07
N ARG A 317 8.39 -8.15 14.02
CA ARG A 317 9.13 -6.93 14.39
C ARG A 317 9.88 -6.31 13.22
N ARG A 318 10.62 -7.10 12.45
CA ARG A 318 11.40 -6.61 11.30
C ARG A 318 10.50 -6.08 10.20
N PHE A 319 9.40 -6.77 9.92
CA PHE A 319 8.34 -6.30 9.02
C PHE A 319 7.72 -5.00 9.54
N GLY A 320 7.41 -4.94 10.82
CA GLY A 320 6.83 -3.78 11.48
C GLY A 320 7.71 -2.54 11.39
N MET A 321 8.99 -2.66 11.74
CA MET A 321 9.96 -1.56 11.66
C MET A 321 10.13 -1.03 10.22
N VAL A 322 10.19 -1.93 9.22
CA VAL A 322 10.28 -1.51 7.80
C VAL A 322 9.03 -0.75 7.39
N ASN A 323 7.83 -1.29 7.68
CA ASN A 323 6.58 -0.64 7.28
C ASN A 323 6.38 0.71 8.00
N THR A 324 6.75 0.81 9.28
CA THR A 324 6.68 2.08 10.02
C THR A 324 7.63 3.13 9.43
N ILE A 325 8.83 2.78 8.99
CA ILE A 325 9.71 3.75 8.30
C ILE A 325 9.15 4.10 6.92
N MET A 326 8.66 3.10 6.20
CA MET A 326 8.04 3.24 4.89
C MET A 326 6.80 4.16 4.90
N SER A 327 6.07 4.23 6.01
CA SER A 327 4.90 5.11 6.17
C SER A 327 5.25 6.60 6.03
N PHE A 328 6.40 7.02 6.57
CA PHE A 328 6.87 8.40 6.43
C PHE A 328 7.20 8.74 4.98
N GLY A 329 7.73 7.78 4.21
CA GLY A 329 7.92 7.93 2.77
C GLY A 329 6.60 8.19 2.05
N SER A 330 5.57 7.38 2.36
CA SER A 330 4.24 7.55 1.77
C SER A 330 3.59 8.89 2.12
N LEU A 331 3.82 9.42 3.33
CA LEU A 331 3.33 10.72 3.76
C LEU A 331 3.99 11.87 3.00
N LEU A 332 5.30 11.78 2.74
CA LEU A 332 6.06 12.82 2.05
C LEU A 332 5.74 12.87 0.55
N GLY A 333 5.40 11.73 -0.06
CA GLY A 333 5.26 11.61 -1.51
C GLY A 333 4.23 12.57 -2.12
N ALA A 334 3.00 12.58 -1.60
CA ALA A 334 1.91 13.38 -2.17
C ALA A 334 2.09 14.91 -1.97
N PRO A 335 2.43 15.42 -0.78
CA PRO A 335 2.66 16.85 -0.58
C PRO A 335 3.83 17.41 -1.40
N VAL A 336 4.95 16.67 -1.48
CA VAL A 336 6.10 17.10 -2.27
C VAL A 336 5.76 17.13 -3.76
N ALA A 337 5.11 16.08 -4.28
CA ALA A 337 4.66 16.05 -5.67
C ALA A 337 3.67 17.20 -5.98
N GLY A 338 2.74 17.50 -5.08
CA GLY A 338 1.80 18.60 -5.23
C GLY A 338 2.47 19.97 -5.25
N ALA A 339 3.44 20.21 -4.36
CA ALA A 339 4.21 21.45 -4.33
C ALA A 339 5.06 21.64 -5.60
N ILE A 340 5.62 20.55 -6.14
CA ILE A 340 6.37 20.58 -7.40
C ILE A 340 5.42 20.92 -8.56
N LEU A 341 4.26 20.26 -8.65
CA LEU A 341 3.29 20.52 -9.71
C LEU A 341 2.78 21.98 -9.68
N ALA A 342 2.56 22.54 -8.49
CA ALA A 342 2.08 23.92 -8.35
C ALA A 342 3.07 24.97 -8.86
N LYS A 343 4.38 24.64 -8.89
CA LYS A 343 5.45 25.57 -9.33
C LYS A 343 5.96 25.28 -10.74
N TYR A 344 5.87 24.02 -11.18
CA TYR A 344 6.46 23.54 -12.43
C TYR A 344 5.39 22.81 -13.26
N ASP A 345 5.63 21.56 -13.62
CA ASP A 345 4.77 20.75 -14.50
C ASP A 345 4.81 19.26 -14.12
N PHE A 346 4.11 18.41 -14.87
CA PHE A 346 4.12 16.96 -14.67
C PHE A 346 5.48 16.32 -14.95
N HIS A 347 6.33 16.91 -15.80
CA HIS A 347 7.69 16.40 -16.02
C HIS A 347 8.52 16.52 -14.75
N ALA A 348 8.47 17.65 -14.06
CA ALA A 348 9.15 17.85 -12.78
C ALA A 348 8.66 16.87 -11.69
N VAL A 349 7.34 16.62 -11.62
CA VAL A 349 6.76 15.64 -10.70
C VAL A 349 7.28 14.22 -10.99
N SER A 350 7.33 13.88 -12.27
CA SER A 350 7.87 12.59 -12.74
C SER A 350 9.37 12.46 -12.45
N TYR A 351 10.15 13.52 -12.60
CA TYR A 351 11.58 13.49 -12.25
C TYR A 351 11.80 13.24 -10.76
N TYR A 352 11.02 13.89 -9.89
CA TYR A 352 11.04 13.63 -8.46
C TYR A 352 10.67 12.17 -8.15
N SER A 353 9.51 11.72 -8.63
CA SER A 353 8.99 10.38 -8.34
C SER A 353 9.91 9.28 -8.88
N GLY A 354 10.38 9.42 -10.12
CA GLY A 354 11.32 8.50 -10.75
C GLY A 354 12.68 8.47 -10.04
N ALA A 355 13.20 9.63 -9.61
CA ALA A 355 14.44 9.69 -8.84
C ALA A 355 14.32 9.00 -7.47
N MET A 356 13.18 9.16 -6.78
CA MET A 356 12.91 8.46 -5.52
C MET A 356 12.85 6.93 -5.73
N ILE A 357 12.18 6.46 -6.79
CA ILE A 357 12.16 5.02 -7.13
C ILE A 357 13.56 4.52 -7.48
N LEU A 358 14.37 5.28 -8.24
CA LEU A 358 15.75 4.92 -8.57
C LEU A 358 16.66 4.89 -7.35
N ALA A 359 16.55 5.86 -6.43
CA ALA A 359 17.28 5.84 -5.17
C ALA A 359 16.98 4.56 -4.39
N GLY A 360 15.70 4.18 -4.32
CA GLY A 360 15.31 2.92 -3.71
C GLY A 360 15.82 1.69 -4.47
N PHE A 361 15.78 1.68 -5.81
CA PHE A 361 16.39 0.63 -6.63
C PHE A 361 17.87 0.42 -6.27
N PHE A 362 18.67 1.47 -6.18
CA PHE A 362 20.08 1.37 -5.80
C PHE A 362 20.25 0.83 -4.37
N CYS A 363 19.38 1.23 -3.44
CA CYS A 363 19.36 0.65 -2.09
C CYS A 363 19.05 -0.86 -2.10
N PHE A 364 18.09 -1.32 -2.91
CA PHE A 364 17.78 -2.75 -3.05
C PHE A 364 18.93 -3.54 -3.69
N VAL A 365 19.59 -2.97 -4.70
CA VAL A 365 20.80 -3.54 -5.31
C VAL A 365 21.91 -3.66 -4.25
N ALA A 366 22.18 -2.60 -3.49
CA ALA A 366 23.17 -2.61 -2.42
C ALA A 366 22.83 -3.65 -1.34
N SER A 367 21.58 -3.69 -0.88
CA SER A 367 21.09 -4.68 0.08
C SER A 367 21.35 -6.12 -0.39
N ARG A 368 21.02 -6.41 -1.64
CA ARG A 368 21.28 -7.72 -2.28
C ARG A 368 22.76 -8.04 -2.35
N GLN A 369 23.58 -7.12 -2.88
CA GLN A 369 25.00 -7.38 -3.05
C GLN A 369 25.70 -7.63 -1.73
N ILE A 370 25.35 -6.89 -0.67
CA ILE A 370 25.92 -7.09 0.66
C ILE A 370 25.42 -8.41 1.27
N HIS A 371 24.13 -8.73 1.13
CA HIS A 371 23.55 -9.98 1.63
C HIS A 371 24.23 -11.21 0.98
N LEU A 372 24.45 -11.16 -0.33
CA LEU A 372 25.11 -12.22 -1.09
C LEU A 372 26.65 -12.18 -0.99
N LYS A 373 27.22 -11.26 -0.19
CA LYS A 373 28.67 -11.06 -0.05
C LYS A 373 29.38 -10.87 -1.41
N GLY A 374 28.75 -10.12 -2.32
CA GLY A 374 29.25 -9.85 -3.67
C GLY A 374 29.09 -11.00 -4.67
N LYS A 375 28.44 -12.11 -4.30
CA LYS A 375 28.17 -13.19 -5.25
C LYS A 375 27.14 -12.75 -6.28
N PHE A 376 27.45 -12.98 -7.56
CA PHE A 376 26.55 -12.67 -8.67
C PHE A 376 25.26 -13.51 -8.62
N TRP A 377 25.39 -14.78 -8.23
CA TRP A 377 24.32 -15.76 -8.11
C TRP A 377 24.00 -16.08 -6.66
N GLY A 378 22.71 -16.08 -6.32
CA GLY A 378 22.20 -16.39 -5.00
C GLY A 378 20.76 -15.92 -4.85
N LYS A 379 20.01 -16.58 -3.96
CA LYS A 379 18.62 -16.20 -3.66
C LYS A 379 18.60 -15.24 -2.49
N MET A 380 17.80 -14.20 -2.64
CA MET A 380 17.38 -13.29 -1.57
C MET A 380 15.91 -12.97 -1.80
#